data_AF-A0A7K1BFJ6-F1
#
_entry.id   AF-A0A7K1BFJ6-F1
#
_cell.length_a   1.000
_cell.length_b   1.000
_cell.length_c   1.000
_cell.angle_alpha   90.00
_cell.angle_beta   90.00
_cell.angle_gamma   90.00
#
_symmetry.space_group_name_H-M   'P 1'
#
loop_
_entity.id
_entity.type
_entity.pdbx_description
1 polymer ?
#
loop_
_entity_poly.entity_id
_entity_poly.type
_entity_poly.pdbx_seq_one_letter_code
_entity_poly.pdbx_strand_id
1 'polypeptide(L)' 'DLVSDRATHEPLAPYGASSPAMNELVAACKKIGLMPFNNFNRIHLCPPCNISVEDAKLGLEMLDKALSEIGKYYTGA' A
#
# COMPACT_ATOMS: atom_id res chain seq x y z
N ASP A 1 0.79 1.48 9.07
CA ASP A 1 0.05 2.66 8.57
C ASP A 1 0.97 3.45 7.67
N LEU A 2 0.44 3.92 6.53
CA LEU A 2 1.20 4.70 5.55
C LEU A 2 1.19 6.17 5.97
N VAL A 3 2.36 6.80 5.90
CA VAL A 3 2.58 8.19 6.31
C VAL A 3 3.27 8.96 5.20
N SER A 4 3.00 10.26 5.08
CA SER A 4 3.71 11.16 4.17
C SER A 4 5.09 11.55 4.71
N ASP A 5 5.27 11.52 6.03
CA ASP A 5 6.53 11.84 6.71
C ASP A 5 6.74 10.92 7.92
N ARG A 6 7.93 10.32 7.99
CA ARG A 6 8.35 9.40 9.07
C ARG A 6 8.68 10.12 10.38
N ALA A 7 8.98 11.42 10.36
CA ALA A 7 9.25 12.19 11.57
C ALA A 7 7.95 12.65 12.26
N THR A 8 6.99 13.14 11.48
CA THR A 8 5.71 13.66 11.99
C THR A 8 4.64 12.58 12.15
N HIS A 9 4.80 11.45 11.46
CA HIS A 9 3.78 10.41 11.32
C HIS A 9 2.47 10.94 10.72
N GLU A 10 2.54 11.99 9.90
CA GLU A 10 1.35 12.52 9.22
C GLU A 10 0.74 11.44 8.31
N PRO A 11 -0.55 11.10 8.48
CA PRO A 11 -1.21 10.05 7.69
C PRO A 11 -1.22 10.36 6.19
N LEU A 12 -0.93 9.35 5.36
CA LEU A 12 -0.99 9.48 3.90
C LEU A 12 -2.43 9.71 3.38
N ALA A 13 -3.44 9.46 4.22
CA ALA A 13 -4.84 9.74 3.94
C ALA A 13 -5.57 10.19 5.22
N PRO A 14 -6.57 11.08 5.09
CA PRO A 14 -7.37 11.53 6.22
C PRO A 14 -8.18 10.40 6.84
N TYR A 15 -8.41 10.48 8.15
CA TYR A 15 -9.32 9.56 8.83
C TYR A 15 -10.72 9.65 8.21
N GLY A 16 -11.36 8.51 7.95
CA GLY A 16 -12.67 8.48 7.29
C GLY A 16 -12.62 8.43 5.75
N ALA A 17 -11.48 8.72 5.11
CA ALA A 17 -11.42 8.84 3.65
C ALA A 17 -10.11 8.33 3.01
N SER A 18 -10.10 8.29 1.68
CA SER A 18 -8.91 7.98 0.88
C SER A 18 -8.13 9.27 0.53
N SER A 19 -6.99 9.12 -0.12
CA SER A 19 -6.20 10.21 -0.71
C SER A 19 -5.81 9.88 -2.15
N PRO A 20 -5.34 10.87 -2.95
CA PRO A 20 -4.80 10.60 -4.28
C PRO A 20 -3.70 9.54 -4.27
N ALA A 21 -2.80 9.59 -3.27
CA ALA A 21 -1.73 8.61 -3.09
C ALA A 21 -2.27 7.20 -2.81
N MET A 22 -3.26 7.07 -1.93
CA MET A 22 -3.89 5.77 -1.64
C MET A 22 -4.64 5.22 -2.86
N ASN A 23 -5.34 6.07 -3.62
CA ASN A 23 -6.04 5.65 -4.83
C ASN A 23 -5.07 5.18 -5.91
N GLU A 24 -3.94 5.88 -6.08
CA GLU A 24 -2.88 5.48 -7.01
C GLU A 24 -2.25 4.14 -6.57
N LEU A 25 -1.96 3.95 -5.28
CA LEU A 25 -1.44 2.70 -4.76
C LEU A 25 -2.39 1.52 -5.03
N VAL A 26 -3.68 1.69 -4.75
CA VAL A 26 -4.68 0.64 -5.00
C VAL A 26 -4.81 0.34 -6.49
N ALA A 27 -4.75 1.37 -7.35
CA ALA A 27 -4.77 1.19 -8.80
C ALA A 27 -3.52 0.44 -9.31
N ALA A 28 -2.34 0.79 -8.79
CA ALA A 28 -1.07 0.12 -9.08
C ALA A 28 -1.13 -1.36 -8.72
N CYS A 29 -1.59 -1.67 -7.50
CA CYS A 29 -1.81 -3.04 -7.03
C CYS A 29 -2.74 -3.82 -7.98
N LYS A 30 -3.89 -3.24 -8.33
CA LYS A 30 -4.86 -3.89 -9.23
C LYS A 30 -4.28 -4.15 -10.62
N LYS A 31 -3.49 -3.22 -11.16
CA LYS A 31 -2.85 -3.36 -12.48
C LYS A 31 -1.89 -4.55 -12.55
N ILE A 32 -1.19 -4.83 -11.46
CA ILE A 32 -0.26 -5.97 -11.38
C ILE A 32 -0.93 -7.27 -10.91
N GLY A 33 -2.24 -7.25 -10.60
CA GLY A 33 -3.00 -8.42 -10.17
C GLY A 33 -3.08 -8.62 -8.65
N LEU A 34 -2.58 -7.67 -7.85
CA LEU A 34 -2.72 -7.67 -6.39
C LEU A 34 -4.03 -6.99 -6.00
N MET A 35 -4.86 -7.64 -5.18
CA MET A 35 -6.11 -7.07 -4.68
C MET A 35 -6.04 -6.83 -3.17
N PRO A 36 -5.41 -5.72 -2.72
CA PRO A 36 -5.39 -5.37 -1.31
C PRO A 36 -6.74 -4.82 -0.85
N PHE A 37 -7.03 -4.97 0.44
CA PHE A 37 -8.06 -4.18 1.10
C PHE A 37 -7.41 -2.94 1.71
N ASN A 38 -7.96 -1.74 1.48
CA ASN A 38 -7.45 -0.52 2.07
C ASN A 38 -8.48 0.11 3.01
N ASN A 39 -8.01 0.64 4.14
CA ASN A 39 -8.81 1.39 5.10
C ASN A 39 -8.05 2.64 5.52
N PHE A 40 -8.50 3.81 5.06
CA PHE A 40 -7.76 5.08 5.17
C PHE A 40 -6.35 4.95 4.61
N ASN A 41 -5.33 5.17 5.44
CA ASN A 41 -3.91 5.04 5.13
C ASN A 41 -3.36 3.62 5.43
N ARG A 42 -4.20 2.59 5.51
CA ARG A 42 -3.79 1.20 5.73
C ARG A 42 -4.00 0.34 4.51
N ILE A 43 -3.04 -0.54 4.25
CA ILE A 43 -3.15 -1.65 3.30
C ILE A 43 -3.14 -2.95 4.10
N HIS A 44 -4.14 -3.78 3.85
CA HIS A 44 -4.30 -5.10 4.46
C HIS A 44 -4.02 -6.17 3.41
N LEU A 45 -3.03 -7.01 3.73
CA LEU A 45 -2.72 -8.22 2.97
C LEU A 45 -3.20 -9.42 3.79
N CYS A 46 -4.26 -10.07 3.31
CA CYS A 46 -4.86 -11.24 3.97
C CYS A 46 -4.90 -12.42 3.00
N PRO A 47 -3.75 -13.05 2.70
CA PRO A 47 -3.72 -14.23 1.86
C PRO A 47 -4.43 -15.43 2.53
N PRO A 48 -4.80 -16.47 1.75
CA PRO A 48 -5.30 -17.72 2.31
C PRO A 48 -4.31 -18.36 3.29
N CYS A 49 -4.81 -19.03 4.34
CA CYS A 49 -3.97 -19.69 5.35
C CYS A 49 -3.11 -20.85 4.80
N ASN A 50 -3.40 -21.32 3.59
CA ASN A 50 -2.70 -22.40 2.90
C ASN A 50 -1.84 -21.90 1.72
N ILE A 51 -1.57 -20.59 1.64
CA ILE A 51 -0.69 -20.02 0.60
C ILE A 51 0.71 -20.66 0.66
N SER A 52 1.33 -20.85 -0.51
CA SER A 52 2.72 -21.30 -0.59
C SER A 52 3.68 -20.19 -0.15
N VAL A 53 4.92 -20.55 0.19
CA VAL A 53 5.95 -19.56 0.54
C VAL A 53 6.31 -18.71 -0.68
N GLU A 54 6.30 -19.33 -1.86
CA GLU A 54 6.59 -18.73 -3.15
C GLU A 54 5.55 -17.66 -3.50
N ASP A 55 4.26 -17.98 -3.38
CA ASP A 55 3.17 -17.03 -3.67
C ASP A 55 3.14 -15.90 -2.64
N ALA A 56 3.44 -16.18 -1.36
CA ALA A 56 3.54 -15.15 -0.33
C ALA A 56 4.66 -14.15 -0.65
N LYS A 57 5.83 -14.63 -1.08
CA LYS A 57 6.95 -13.77 -1.52
C LYS A 57 6.58 -12.97 -2.75
N LEU A 58 5.95 -13.59 -3.75
CA LEU A 58 5.47 -12.92 -4.95
C LEU A 58 4.51 -11.78 -4.60
N GLY A 59 3.56 -12.02 -3.69
CA GLY A 59 2.63 -10.99 -3.24
C GLY A 59 3.31 -9.79 -2.56
N LEU A 60 4.37 -10.04 -1.77
CA LEU A 60 5.17 -8.99 -1.15
C LEU A 60 5.99 -8.20 -2.18
N GLU A 61 6.60 -8.87 -3.16
CA GLU A 61 7.32 -8.20 -4.27
C GLU A 61 6.39 -7.32 -5.11
N MET A 62 5.15 -7.78 -5.33
CA MET A 62 4.14 -7.00 -6.02
C MET A 62 3.75 -5.75 -5.22
N LEU A 63 3.56 -5.88 -3.90
CA LEU A 63 3.29 -4.74 -3.04
C LEU A 63 4.45 -3.72 -3.07
N ASP A 64 5.70 -4.18 -3.00
CA ASP A 64 6.89 -3.31 -3.05
C ASP A 64 6.95 -2.49 -4.35
N LYS A 65 6.69 -3.12 -5.49
CA LYS A 65 6.57 -2.44 -6.79
C LYS A 65 5.49 -1.37 -6.77
N ALA A 66 4.31 -1.67 -6.23
CA ALA A 66 3.21 -0.72 -6.15
C ALA A 66 3.52 0.46 -5.20
N LEU A 67 4.20 0.19 -4.07
CA LEU A 67 4.65 1.23 -3.14
C LEU A 67 5.68 2.18 -3.78
N SER A 68 6.53 1.67 -4.67
CA SER A 68 7.51 2.48 -5.39
C SER A 68 6.87 3.54 -6.29
N GLU A 69 5.68 3.29 -6.85
CA GLU A 69 4.96 4.26 -7.70
C GLU A 69 4.50 5.51 -6.91
N ILE A 70 4.18 5.33 -5.63
CA ILE A 70 3.70 6.41 -4.77
C ILE A 70 4.80 7.12 -3.99
N GLY A 71 6.07 6.77 -4.20
CA GLY A 71 7.21 7.39 -3.50
C GLY A 71 7.28 8.91 -3.68
N LYS A 72 6.74 9.43 -4.79
CA LYS A 72 6.61 10.88 -5.07
C LYS A 72 5.72 11.65 -4.09
N TYR A 73 4.89 10.96 -3.30
CA TYR A 73 4.02 11.57 -2.29
C TYR A 73 4.69 11.68 -0.91
N TYR A 74 5.89 11.12 -0.74
CA TYR A 74 6.66 11.25 0.49
C TYR A 74 7.25 12.66 0.60
N THR A 75 7.08 13.29 1.77
CA THR A 75 7.50 14.67 2.04
C THR A 75 8.53 14.80 3.16
N GLY A 76 8.87 13.69 3.83
CA GLY A 76 9.90 13.68 4.87
C GLY A 76 11.31 13.88 4.30
N ALA A 77 12.18 14.51 5.09
CA ALA A 77 13.61 14.70 4.79
C ALA A 77 14.45 13.46 5.10
#